data_AF-A0A2P8KEK6-F1
#
_entry.id   AF-A0A2P8KEK6-F1
#
_cell.length_a   1.000
_cell.length_b   1.000
_cell.length_c   1.000
_cell.angle_alpha   90.00
_cell.angle_beta   90.00
_cell.angle_gamma   90.00
#
_symmetry.space_group_name_H-M   'P 1'
#
loop_
_entity.id
_entity.type
_entity.pdbx_description
1 polymer ?
#
loop_
_entity_poly.entity_id
_entity_poly.type
_entity_poly.pdbx_seq_one_letter_code
_entity_poly.pdbx_strand_id
1 'polypeptide(L)'
;MFAEYQEKFDIYPLRQQLLPGAKGLAIFATRGLVEWLSRPDRYEIVCEGRGGKIYAANEASLEEAQQVVKAAYGNQVISRAPEIHTFVDPQLNAMVEPIMFLRLKSPRGYTTALLEELDRRRASIKETYVQNSDIVIRAEARLADLMGYSEATQAMTNASAVIWSWLLRYGISDA
;
A
#
# COMPACT_ATOMS: atom_id res chain seq x y z
N MET A 1 -7.19 -25.12 3.22
CA MET A 1 -5.80 -24.68 3.48
C MET A 1 -5.28 -23.64 2.48
N PHE A 2 -5.35 -23.81 1.14
CA PHE A 2 -4.93 -22.74 0.20
C PHE A 2 -5.92 -21.57 0.10
N ALA A 3 -7.23 -21.83 0.14
CA ALA A 3 -8.26 -20.78 0.06
C ALA A 3 -8.25 -19.85 1.28
N GLU A 4 -8.18 -20.40 2.50
CA GLU A 4 -8.08 -19.62 3.76
C GLU A 4 -6.80 -18.76 3.83
N TYR A 5 -5.72 -19.20 3.17
CA TYR A 5 -4.46 -18.45 3.11
C TYR A 5 -4.55 -17.26 2.16
N GLN A 6 -5.32 -17.37 1.06
CA GLN A 6 -5.61 -16.24 0.18
C GLN A 6 -6.53 -15.23 0.86
N GLU A 7 -7.62 -15.67 1.48
CA GLU A 7 -8.56 -14.78 2.18
C GLU A 7 -7.88 -13.93 3.26
N LYS A 8 -6.90 -14.48 3.98
CA LYS A 8 -6.12 -13.71 4.98
C LYS A 8 -5.42 -12.50 4.35
N PHE A 9 -4.91 -12.63 3.12
CA PHE A 9 -4.07 -11.60 2.51
C PHE A 9 -4.81 -10.68 1.53
N ASP A 10 -6.11 -10.89 1.34
CA ASP A 10 -6.93 -10.02 0.48
C ASP A 10 -7.11 -8.62 1.08
N ILE A 11 -6.95 -8.47 2.39
CA ILE A 11 -6.92 -7.15 3.06
C ILE A 11 -5.65 -6.34 2.75
N TYR A 12 -4.65 -6.95 2.11
CA TYR A 12 -3.37 -6.32 1.77
C TYR A 12 -3.26 -6.16 0.24
N PRO A 13 -3.67 -4.99 -0.30
CA PRO A 13 -3.74 -4.78 -1.73
C PRO A 13 -2.38 -4.59 -2.40
N LEU A 14 -1.32 -4.29 -1.64
CA LEU A 14 0.05 -4.21 -2.16
C LEU A 14 0.85 -5.44 -1.79
N ARG A 15 1.60 -5.95 -2.77
CA ARG A 15 2.43 -7.14 -2.64
C ARG A 15 3.82 -6.85 -3.17
N GLN A 16 4.86 -7.40 -2.56
CA GLN A 16 6.21 -7.27 -3.07
C GLN A 16 7.01 -8.54 -2.83
N GLN A 17 7.58 -9.10 -3.89
CA GLN A 17 8.43 -10.27 -3.77
C GLN A 17 9.80 -9.89 -3.19
N LEU A 18 10.27 -10.72 -2.27
CA LEU A 18 11.60 -10.68 -1.69
C LEU A 18 12.39 -11.90 -2.16
N LEU A 19 13.55 -11.65 -2.76
CA LEU A 19 14.45 -12.69 -3.24
C LEU A 19 15.72 -12.74 -2.38
N PRO A 20 16.32 -13.92 -2.20
CA PRO A 20 17.63 -14.01 -1.59
C PRO A 20 18.68 -13.36 -2.51
N GLY A 21 19.49 -12.46 -1.94
CA GLY A 21 20.74 -12.03 -2.53
C GLY A 21 21.79 -13.14 -2.49
N ALA A 22 23.01 -12.86 -2.96
CA ALA A 22 24.08 -13.85 -3.11
C ALA A 22 24.41 -14.65 -1.84
N LYS A 23 24.15 -14.09 -0.64
CA LYS A 23 24.37 -14.75 0.67
C LYS A 23 23.08 -14.89 1.50
N GLY A 24 21.91 -14.59 0.93
CA GLY A 24 20.66 -14.45 1.68
C GLY A 24 19.76 -15.69 1.71
N LEU A 25 20.16 -16.80 1.10
CA LEU A 25 19.30 -18.00 0.98
C LEU A 25 18.83 -18.52 2.36
N ALA A 26 19.70 -18.45 3.37
CA ALA A 26 19.39 -18.93 4.73
C ALA A 26 18.29 -18.11 5.43
N ILE A 27 18.09 -16.85 5.05
CA ILE A 27 17.07 -15.96 5.65
C ILE A 27 15.67 -16.53 5.42
N PHE A 28 15.41 -17.07 4.23
CA PHE A 28 14.12 -17.65 3.87
C PHE A 28 14.02 -19.16 4.14
N ALA A 29 15.14 -19.82 4.49
CA ALA A 29 15.16 -21.24 4.82
C ALA A 29 14.61 -21.54 6.23
N THR A 30 14.64 -20.54 7.12
CA THR A 30 14.18 -20.68 8.51
C THR A 30 12.87 -19.94 8.70
N ARG A 31 11.78 -20.68 8.95
CA ARG A 31 10.49 -20.08 9.31
C ARG A 31 10.63 -19.23 10.58
N GLY A 32 10.03 -18.05 10.57
CA GLY A 32 9.99 -17.14 11.71
C GLY A 32 11.03 -16.01 11.65
N LEU A 33 12.08 -16.13 10.84
CA LEU A 33 13.12 -15.09 10.74
C LEU A 33 12.69 -13.86 9.97
N VAL A 34 11.76 -13.95 9.03
CA VAL A 34 11.25 -12.73 8.37
C VAL A 34 9.91 -12.31 8.95
N GLU A 35 9.14 -13.28 9.43
CA GLU A 35 7.80 -13.09 10.00
C GLU A 35 7.81 -12.25 11.30
N TRP A 36 8.90 -12.26 12.08
CA TRP A 36 8.99 -11.41 13.29
C TRP A 36 9.07 -9.91 12.98
N LEU A 37 9.42 -9.55 11.73
CA LEU A 37 9.43 -8.16 11.27
C LEU A 37 8.01 -7.66 10.96
N SER A 38 7.03 -8.55 10.82
CA SER A 38 5.65 -8.19 10.51
C SER A 38 5.04 -7.25 11.55
N ARG A 39 4.13 -6.40 11.09
CA ARG A 39 3.29 -5.53 11.90
C ARG A 39 1.86 -5.78 11.47
N PRO A 40 1.13 -6.69 12.16
CA PRO A 40 -0.28 -6.92 11.88
C PRO A 40 -1.04 -5.59 11.77
N ASP A 41 -2.05 -5.55 10.90
CA ASP A 41 -2.79 -4.35 10.50
C ASP A 41 -2.07 -3.38 9.55
N ARG A 42 -0.74 -3.47 9.38
CA ARG A 42 0.03 -2.66 8.41
C ARG A 42 0.62 -3.49 7.29
N TYR A 43 1.43 -4.47 7.66
CA TYR A 43 2.08 -5.38 6.73
C TYR A 43 2.45 -6.71 7.37
N GLU A 44 2.41 -7.74 6.54
CA GLU A 44 2.82 -9.10 6.87
C GLU A 44 3.96 -9.50 5.94
N ILE A 45 5.01 -10.09 6.50
CA ILE A 45 6.14 -10.64 5.77
C ILE A 45 6.14 -12.14 5.98
N VAL A 46 6.09 -12.91 4.89
CA VAL A 46 6.02 -14.36 4.95
C VAL A 46 7.08 -15.00 4.06
N CYS A 47 7.62 -16.13 4.50
CA CYS A 47 8.41 -17.01 3.63
C CYS A 47 7.50 -17.74 2.63
N GLU A 48 7.78 -17.58 1.33
CA GLU A 48 7.12 -18.29 0.24
C GLU A 48 8.16 -18.94 -0.70
N GLY A 49 8.19 -20.27 -0.72
CA GLY A 49 9.14 -21.02 -1.53
C GLY A 49 10.60 -20.76 -1.13
N ARG A 50 11.40 -20.21 -2.05
CA ARG A 50 12.83 -19.87 -1.83
C ARG A 50 13.06 -18.40 -1.50
N GLY A 51 11.99 -17.63 -1.31
CA GLY A 51 12.03 -16.21 -1.01
C GLY A 51 11.00 -15.86 0.04
N GLY A 52 10.64 -14.58 0.07
CA GLY A 52 9.55 -14.09 0.89
C GLY A 52 8.66 -13.16 0.11
N LYS A 53 7.61 -12.71 0.77
CA LYS A 53 6.68 -11.75 0.21
C LYS A 53 6.21 -10.80 1.29
N ILE A 54 6.20 -9.52 0.97
CA ILE A 54 5.55 -8.48 1.77
C ILE A 54 4.12 -8.35 1.25
N TYR A 55 3.18 -8.32 2.19
CA TYR A 55 1.79 -7.95 2.00
C TYR A 55 1.56 -6.66 2.78
N ALA A 56 1.16 -5.58 2.13
CA ALA A 56 1.05 -4.26 2.74
C ALA A 56 -0.32 -3.62 2.50
N ALA A 57 -0.82 -2.90 3.51
CA ALA A 57 -2.15 -2.31 3.51
C ALA A 57 -2.25 -1.06 2.61
N ASN A 58 -1.13 -0.35 2.45
CA ASN A 58 -0.98 0.86 1.65
C ASN A 58 0.51 1.15 1.37
N GLU A 59 0.80 2.19 0.61
CA GLU A 59 2.18 2.55 0.22
C GLU A 59 3.09 2.83 1.43
N ALA A 60 2.59 3.57 2.42
CA ALA A 60 3.36 3.90 3.62
C ALA A 60 3.75 2.63 4.40
N SER A 61 2.83 1.66 4.49
CA SER A 61 3.09 0.37 5.13
C SER A 61 4.09 -0.46 4.34
N LEU A 62 4.05 -0.40 3.00
CA LEU A 62 5.01 -1.09 2.15
C LEU A 62 6.41 -0.47 2.29
N GLU A 63 6.50 0.86 2.30
CA GLU A 63 7.75 1.58 2.50
C GLU A 63 8.36 1.27 3.88
N GLU A 64 7.54 1.28 4.93
CA GLU A 64 7.97 0.88 6.29
C GLU A 64 8.54 -0.54 6.27
N ALA A 65 7.82 -1.50 5.67
CA ALA A 65 8.29 -2.88 5.56
C ALA A 65 9.62 -2.99 4.80
N GLN A 66 9.77 -2.26 3.69
CA GLN A 66 11.02 -2.23 2.91
C GLN A 66 12.19 -1.69 3.74
N GLN A 67 11.97 -0.62 4.50
CA GLN A 67 12.98 -0.03 5.39
C GLN A 67 13.38 -1.02 6.48
N VAL A 68 12.42 -1.69 7.11
CA VAL A 68 12.66 -2.69 8.16
C VAL A 68 13.44 -3.90 7.61
N VAL A 69 13.05 -4.44 6.46
CA VAL A 69 13.77 -5.55 5.80
C VAL A 69 15.19 -5.13 5.42
N LYS A 70 15.36 -3.93 4.85
CA LYS A 70 16.67 -3.39 4.50
C LYS A 70 17.56 -3.17 5.73
N ALA A 71 17.00 -2.69 6.84
CA ALA A 71 17.74 -2.52 8.08
C ALA A 71 18.18 -3.87 8.68
N ALA A 72 17.32 -4.89 8.63
CA ALA A 72 17.61 -6.21 9.18
C ALA A 72 18.63 -7.00 8.33
N TYR A 73 18.47 -6.96 7.01
CA TYR A 73 19.16 -7.90 6.11
C TYR A 73 20.04 -7.23 5.04
N GLY A 74 19.90 -5.92 4.83
CA GLY A 74 20.65 -5.18 3.82
C GLY A 74 20.55 -5.84 2.45
N ASN A 75 21.70 -5.96 1.77
CA ASN A 75 21.79 -6.53 0.42
C ASN A 75 21.63 -8.06 0.38
N GLN A 76 21.39 -8.72 1.51
CA GLN A 76 21.08 -10.16 1.54
C GLN A 76 19.65 -10.43 1.09
N VAL A 77 18.77 -9.42 1.07
CA VAL A 77 17.43 -9.52 0.53
C VAL A 77 17.27 -8.49 -0.58
N ILE A 78 16.79 -8.93 -1.74
CA ILE A 78 16.52 -8.09 -2.90
C ILE A 78 15.01 -7.97 -3.04
N SER A 79 14.49 -6.75 -3.01
CA SER A 79 13.07 -6.47 -3.24
C SER A 79 12.79 -6.28 -4.73
N ARG A 80 11.76 -6.93 -5.25
CA ARG A 80 11.25 -6.69 -6.62
C ARG A 80 10.37 -5.46 -6.66
N ALA A 81 9.86 -5.10 -7.84
CA ALA A 81 8.85 -4.05 -7.94
C ALA A 81 7.60 -4.42 -7.12
N PRO A 82 6.91 -3.45 -6.50
CA PRO A 82 5.59 -3.66 -5.94
C PRO A 82 4.57 -4.07 -7.00
N GLU A 83 3.63 -4.91 -6.60
CA GLU A 83 2.52 -5.40 -7.41
C GLU A 83 1.21 -5.07 -6.70
N ILE A 84 0.22 -4.58 -7.45
CA ILE A 84 -1.14 -4.40 -6.96
C ILE A 84 -1.87 -5.73 -7.11
N HIS A 85 -2.48 -6.21 -6.03
CA HIS A 85 -3.29 -7.40 -6.11
C HIS A 85 -4.61 -7.11 -6.83
N THR A 86 -4.83 -7.78 -7.95
CA THR A 86 -6.11 -7.89 -8.64
C THR A 86 -6.49 -9.37 -8.78
N PHE A 87 -7.77 -9.65 -8.97
CA PHE A 87 -8.27 -11.01 -9.22
C PHE A 87 -9.60 -10.99 -9.98
N VAL A 88 -9.97 -12.12 -10.57
CA VAL A 88 -11.29 -12.29 -11.19
C VAL A 88 -12.29 -12.66 -10.09
N ASP A 89 -13.26 -11.81 -9.84
CA ASP A 89 -14.36 -12.11 -8.94
C ASP A 89 -15.33 -13.07 -9.65
N PRO A 90 -15.56 -14.29 -9.11
CA PRO A 90 -16.38 -15.30 -9.77
C PRO A 90 -17.88 -14.95 -9.76
N GLN A 91 -18.35 -14.10 -8.85
CA GLN A 91 -19.75 -13.65 -8.81
C GLN A 91 -20.01 -12.56 -9.85
N LEU A 92 -19.05 -11.66 -10.03
CA LEU A 92 -19.15 -10.57 -11.00
C LEU A 92 -18.69 -10.99 -12.41
N ASN A 93 -17.97 -12.12 -12.52
CA ASN A 93 -17.27 -12.56 -13.74
C ASN A 93 -16.41 -11.44 -14.35
N ALA A 94 -15.73 -10.68 -13.49
CA ALA A 94 -14.97 -9.49 -13.87
C ALA A 94 -13.68 -9.39 -13.06
N MET A 95 -12.65 -8.77 -13.66
CA MET A 95 -11.45 -8.40 -12.91
C MET A 95 -11.80 -7.28 -11.93
N VAL A 96 -11.48 -7.50 -10.66
CA VAL A 96 -11.62 -6.50 -9.60
C VAL A 96 -10.25 -6.02 -9.13
N GLU A 97 -10.22 -4.74 -8.76
CA GLU A 97 -9.03 -4.05 -8.28
C GLU A 97 -9.33 -3.29 -6.98
N PRO A 98 -8.30 -2.98 -6.18
CA PRO A 98 -8.50 -2.39 -4.87
C PRO A 98 -8.86 -0.91 -4.98
N ILE A 99 -10.02 -0.57 -4.44
CA ILE A 99 -10.47 0.80 -4.20
C ILE A 99 -10.07 1.18 -2.78
N MET A 100 -9.29 2.25 -2.68
CA MET A 100 -8.78 2.78 -1.43
C MET A 100 -9.64 3.94 -0.96
N PHE A 101 -9.83 4.03 0.36
CA PHE A 101 -10.24 5.28 0.98
C PHE A 101 -9.00 6.08 1.37
N LEU A 102 -9.05 7.38 1.14
CA LEU A 102 -8.00 8.33 1.46
C LEU A 102 -8.58 9.41 2.37
N ARG A 103 -7.89 9.68 3.49
CA ARG A 103 -8.09 10.86 4.31
C ARG A 103 -6.81 11.66 4.35
N LEU A 104 -6.89 12.89 3.92
CA LEU A 104 -5.80 13.85 3.93
C LEU A 104 -6.12 14.97 4.89
N LYS A 105 -5.13 15.42 5.66
CA LYS A 105 -5.17 16.65 6.44
C LYS A 105 -3.94 17.50 6.10
N SER A 106 -4.12 18.77 5.79
CA SER A 106 -3.02 19.67 5.40
C SER A 106 -3.34 21.13 5.72
N PRO A 107 -2.34 22.02 5.91
CA PRO A 107 -2.59 23.45 5.99
C PRO A 107 -3.40 23.97 4.80
N ARG A 108 -4.37 24.86 5.06
CA ARG A 108 -5.31 25.35 4.04
C ARG A 108 -4.65 25.98 2.81
N GLY A 109 -3.43 26.51 2.93
CA GLY A 109 -2.69 27.11 1.81
C GLY A 109 -2.42 26.14 0.66
N TYR A 110 -2.45 24.83 0.90
CA TYR A 110 -2.21 23.81 -0.12
C TYR A 110 -3.48 23.25 -0.77
N THR A 111 -4.67 23.73 -0.37
CA THR A 111 -5.96 23.12 -0.75
C THR A 111 -6.11 22.95 -2.26
N THR A 112 -5.87 24.00 -3.05
CA THR A 112 -6.04 23.96 -4.50
C THR A 112 -5.16 22.89 -5.15
N ALA A 113 -3.87 22.89 -4.81
CA ALA A 113 -2.90 21.96 -5.39
C ALA A 113 -3.22 20.49 -5.01
N LEU A 114 -3.71 20.27 -3.79
CA LEU A 114 -4.17 18.95 -3.34
C LEU A 114 -5.40 18.45 -4.10
N LEU A 115 -6.36 19.35 -4.38
CA LEU A 115 -7.55 19.01 -5.15
C LEU A 115 -7.20 18.69 -6.61
N GLU A 116 -6.29 19.46 -7.22
CA GLU A 116 -5.79 19.21 -8.59
C GLU A 116 -5.03 17.89 -8.69
N GLU A 117 -4.22 17.55 -7.68
CA GLU A 117 -3.54 16.25 -7.60
C GLU A 117 -4.53 15.08 -7.52
N LEU A 118 -5.57 15.22 -6.71
CA LEU A 118 -6.62 14.22 -6.55
C LEU A 118 -7.44 14.04 -7.84
N ASP A 119 -7.77 15.14 -8.50
CA ASP A 119 -8.48 15.13 -9.79
C ASP A 119 -7.66 14.42 -10.88
N ARG A 120 -6.36 14.73 -11.00
CA ARG A 120 -5.45 14.05 -11.94
C ARG A 120 -5.38 12.54 -11.70
N ARG A 121 -5.54 12.11 -10.45
CA ARG A 121 -5.59 10.70 -10.04
C ARG A 121 -6.99 10.11 -10.09
N ARG A 122 -7.96 10.80 -10.69
CA ARG A 122 -9.35 10.37 -10.82
C ARG A 122 -9.97 10.01 -9.47
N ALA A 123 -9.54 10.66 -8.40
CA ALA A 123 -10.06 10.41 -7.07
C ALA A 123 -11.45 11.04 -6.93
N SER A 124 -12.41 10.24 -6.46
CA SER A 124 -13.75 10.71 -6.14
C SER A 124 -13.75 11.33 -4.75
N ILE A 125 -13.72 12.67 -4.68
CA ILE A 125 -13.83 13.41 -3.43
C ILE A 125 -15.23 13.20 -2.85
N LYS A 126 -15.30 12.69 -1.62
CA LYS A 126 -16.53 12.43 -0.89
C LYS A 126 -16.89 13.58 0.04
N GLU A 127 -15.87 14.19 0.64
CA GLU A 127 -16.06 15.25 1.63
C GLU A 127 -14.83 16.14 1.69
N THR A 128 -15.07 17.45 1.82
CA THR A 128 -14.04 18.45 2.07
C THR A 128 -14.54 19.40 3.14
N TYR A 129 -13.80 19.55 4.23
CA TYR A 129 -14.17 20.45 5.31
C TYR A 129 -12.94 21.05 5.98
N VAL A 130 -13.15 22.19 6.65
CA VAL A 130 -12.11 22.87 7.42
C VAL A 130 -12.13 22.37 8.86
N GLN A 131 -10.95 22.05 9.40
CA GLN A 131 -10.75 21.73 10.80
C GLN A 131 -9.66 22.65 11.36
N ASN A 132 -10.03 23.66 12.14
CA ASN A 132 -9.14 24.73 12.60
C ASN A 132 -8.46 25.45 11.43
N SER A 133 -7.13 25.45 11.37
CA SER A 133 -6.29 26.03 10.31
C SER A 133 -6.07 25.09 9.12
N ASP A 134 -6.61 23.88 9.16
CA ASP A 134 -6.31 22.81 8.21
C ASP A 134 -7.52 22.49 7.33
N ILE A 135 -7.26 22.03 6.11
CA ILE A 135 -8.25 21.37 5.28
C ILE A 135 -8.18 19.86 5.52
N VAL A 136 -9.34 19.22 5.62
CA VAL A 136 -9.49 17.77 5.61
C VAL A 136 -10.23 17.37 4.34
N ILE A 137 -9.63 16.47 3.57
CA ILE A 137 -10.21 15.93 2.35
C ILE A 137 -10.36 14.42 2.52
N ARG A 138 -11.54 13.90 2.17
CA ARG A 138 -11.84 12.47 2.11
C ARG A 138 -12.17 12.10 0.67
N ALA A 139 -11.51 11.09 0.15
CA ALA A 139 -11.68 10.65 -1.22
C ALA A 139 -11.62 9.13 -1.33
N GLU A 140 -12.18 8.60 -2.41
CA GLU A 140 -11.99 7.22 -2.84
C GLU A 140 -11.27 7.21 -4.17
N ALA A 141 -10.31 6.31 -4.35
CA ALA A 141 -9.61 6.15 -5.61
C ALA A 141 -9.09 4.74 -5.76
N ARG A 142 -8.81 4.33 -6.99
CA ARG A 142 -8.15 3.07 -7.26
C ARG A 142 -6.71 3.13 -6.75
N LEU A 143 -6.23 2.04 -6.16
CA LEU A 143 -4.84 2.00 -5.71
C LEU A 143 -3.86 2.28 -6.87
N ALA A 144 -4.16 1.78 -8.06
CA ALA A 144 -3.35 2.00 -9.26
C ALA A 144 -3.16 3.50 -9.56
N ASP A 145 -4.21 4.31 -9.39
CA ASP A 145 -4.16 5.75 -9.61
C ASP A 145 -3.52 6.51 -8.42
N LEU A 146 -3.49 5.91 -7.24
CA LEU A 146 -2.87 6.47 -6.04
C LEU A 146 -1.38 6.17 -5.91
N MET A 147 -0.80 5.32 -6.75
CA MET A 147 0.63 5.00 -6.66
C MET A 147 1.51 6.25 -6.77
N GLY A 148 2.40 6.49 -5.81
CA GLY A 148 3.23 7.67 -5.66
C GLY A 148 2.51 8.91 -5.11
N TYR A 149 1.24 8.82 -4.73
CA TYR A 149 0.48 9.97 -4.21
C TYR A 149 1.06 10.46 -2.88
N SER A 150 1.50 9.54 -2.03
CA SER A 150 2.05 9.88 -0.72
C SER A 150 3.28 10.77 -0.87
N GLU A 151 4.25 10.35 -1.69
CA GLU A 151 5.47 11.12 -1.98
C GLU A 151 5.16 12.48 -2.64
N ALA A 152 4.31 12.48 -3.69
CA ALA A 152 3.92 13.71 -4.38
C ALA A 152 3.26 14.73 -3.44
N THR A 153 2.39 14.25 -2.55
CA THR A 153 1.71 15.08 -1.55
C THR A 153 2.68 15.65 -0.53
N GLN A 154 3.61 14.85 -0.02
CA GLN A 154 4.63 15.34 0.91
C GLN A 154 5.51 16.40 0.24
N ALA A 155 5.93 16.19 -1.02
CA ALA A 155 6.72 17.17 -1.77
C ALA A 155 5.96 18.49 -1.97
N MET A 156 4.70 18.44 -2.40
CA MET A 156 3.85 19.62 -2.63
C MET A 156 3.55 20.41 -1.34
N THR A 157 3.47 19.72 -0.20
CA THR A 157 3.04 20.32 1.07
C THR A 157 4.21 20.60 2.02
N ASN A 158 5.46 20.54 1.54
CA ASN A 158 6.66 20.66 2.37
C ASN A 158 6.63 19.75 3.61
N ALA A 159 6.19 18.51 3.39
CA ALA A 159 5.98 17.48 4.40
C ALA A 159 5.01 17.84 5.54
N SER A 160 4.10 18.79 5.33
CA SER A 160 3.13 19.23 6.35
C SER A 160 1.77 18.51 6.28
N ALA A 161 1.53 17.71 5.24
CA ALA A 161 0.33 16.91 5.12
C ALA A 161 0.42 15.59 5.90
N VAL A 162 -0.70 15.21 6.50
CA VAL A 162 -0.89 13.88 7.10
C VAL A 162 -1.85 13.09 6.23
N ILE A 163 -1.44 11.88 5.87
CA ILE A 163 -2.15 11.00 4.96
C ILE A 163 -2.51 9.72 5.71
N TRP A 164 -3.77 9.34 5.63
CA TRP A 164 -4.24 8.02 6.01
C TRP A 164 -4.91 7.38 4.80
N SER A 165 -4.55 6.13 4.50
CA SER A 165 -5.21 5.36 3.46
C SER A 165 -5.40 3.92 3.88
N TRP A 166 -6.50 3.32 3.45
CA TRP A 166 -6.81 1.93 3.73
C TRP A 166 -7.69 1.35 2.61
N LEU A 167 -7.65 0.03 2.47
CA LEU A 167 -8.51 -0.66 1.53
C LEU A 167 -9.97 -0.46 1.94
N LEU A 168 -10.78 0.05 1.01
CA LEU A 168 -12.22 0.18 1.21
C LEU A 168 -12.97 -1.05 0.71
N ARG A 169 -12.64 -1.48 -0.52
CA ARG A 169 -13.23 -2.65 -1.18
C ARG A 169 -12.43 -3.04 -2.41
N TYR A 170 -12.71 -4.23 -2.94
CA TYR A 170 -12.43 -4.53 -4.34
C TYR A 170 -13.61 -4.10 -5.21
N GLY A 171 -13.33 -3.48 -6.35
CA GLY A 171 -14.34 -3.00 -7.28
C GLY A 171 -13.95 -3.31 -8.72
N ILE A 172 -14.93 -3.31 -9.62
CA ILE A 172 -14.69 -3.52 -11.05
C ILE A 172 -13.77 -2.41 -11.57
N SER A 173 -12.74 -2.79 -12.32
CA SER A 173 -11.94 -1.83 -13.08
C SER A 173 -12.81 -1.29 -14.21
N ASP A 174 -13.14 0.00 -14.19
CA ASP A 174 -13.62 0.67 -15.39
C ASP A 174 -12.48 0.66 -16.43
N ALA A 175 -12.71 -0.01 -17.56
CA ALA A 175 -11.78 -0.12 -18.67
C ALA A 175 -11.72 1.18 -19.48
#